data_AF-A0A316D225-F1
#
_entry.id   AF-A0A316D225-F1
#
_cell.length_a   1.000
_cell.length_b   1.000
_cell.length_c   1.000
_cell.angle_alpha   90.00
_cell.angle_beta   90.00
_cell.angle_gamma   90.00
#
_symmetry.space_group_name_H-M   'P 1'
#
loop_
_entity.id
_entity.type
_entity.pdbx_description
1 polymer ?
#
loop_
_entity_poly.entity_id
_entity_poly.type
_entity_poly.pdbx_seq_one_letter_code
_entity_poly.pdbx_strand_id
1 'polypeptide(L)' 'MQDMYNDCHKDCASEMLIKARVYNETMVSLLMDSFTELFPTRESVLRMISGNYVSEDDLDKRVLAKLTRDLARDFRMEPL' A
#
# COMPACT_ATOMS: atom_id res chain seq x y z
N MET A 1 3.01 6.18 25.12
CA MET A 1 1.86 5.67 24.32
C MET A 1 1.35 6.73 23.35
N GLN A 2 1.28 8.00 23.75
CA GLN A 2 0.86 9.11 22.89
C GLN A 2 1.86 9.43 21.77
N ASP A 3 3.17 9.31 22.04
CA ASP A 3 4.23 9.57 21.04
C ASP A 3 4.25 8.51 19.93
N MET A 4 4.10 7.22 20.29
CA MET A 4 4.04 6.14 19.30
C MET A 4 2.83 6.25 18.37
N TYR A 5 1.68 6.69 18.88
CA TYR A 5 0.49 6.90 18.05
C TYR A 5 0.64 8.12 17.14
N ASN A 6 1.20 9.21 17.64
CA ASN A 6 1.28 10.46 16.90
C ASN A 6 2.44 10.50 15.92
N ASP A 7 3.60 9.93 16.24
CA ASP A 7 4.79 10.06 15.42
C ASP A 7 4.86 8.88 14.44
N CYS A 8 4.76 7.63 14.92
CA CYS A 8 4.89 6.47 14.04
C CYS A 8 3.72 6.34 13.03
N HIS A 9 2.48 6.64 13.41
CA HIS A 9 1.37 6.58 12.44
C HIS A 9 1.39 7.75 11.45
N LYS A 10 1.87 8.94 11.83
CA LYS A 10 2.04 10.06 10.90
C LYS A 10 3.15 9.78 9.90
N ASP A 11 4.25 9.20 10.34
CA ASP A 11 5.33 8.78 9.45
C ASP A 11 4.84 7.74 8.45
N CYS A 12 4.12 6.71 8.94
CA CYS A 12 3.49 5.70 8.09
C CYS A 12 2.55 6.33 7.04
N ALA A 13 1.66 7.23 7.46
CA ALA A 13 0.76 7.93 6.54
C ALA A 13 1.51 8.79 5.52
N SER A 14 2.58 9.48 5.93
CA SER A 14 3.40 10.33 5.05
C SER A 14 4.13 9.50 4.00
N GLU A 15 4.70 8.35 4.38
CA GLU A 15 5.34 7.42 3.44
C GLU A 15 4.33 6.83 2.46
N MET A 16 3.13 6.45 2.94
CA MET A 16 2.06 5.95 2.08
C MET A 16 1.61 7.00 1.06
N LEU A 17 1.52 8.27 1.46
CA LEU A 17 1.20 9.36 0.54
C LEU A 17 2.27 9.52 -0.55
N ILE A 18 3.55 9.47 -0.20
CA ILE A 18 4.65 9.54 -1.17
C ILE A 18 4.56 8.35 -2.14
N LYS A 19 4.36 7.14 -1.61
CA LYS A 19 4.20 5.92 -2.43
C LYS A 19 3.02 6.06 -3.39
N ALA A 20 1.88 6.57 -2.95
CA ALA A 20 0.71 6.78 -3.82
C ALA A 20 1.00 7.73 -4.99
N ARG A 21 1.89 8.72 -4.80
CA ARG A 21 2.28 9.67 -5.86
C ARG A 21 3.30 9.09 -6.82
N VAL A 22 4.30 8.38 -6.30
CA VAL A 22 5.37 7.76 -7.09
C VAL A 22 4.84 6.58 -7.89
N TYR A 23 4.07 5.70 -7.25
CA TYR A 23 3.52 4.49 -7.84
C TYR A 23 2.10 4.70 -8.37
N ASN A 24 1.94 5.69 -9.24
CA ASN A 24 0.69 5.87 -9.99
C ASN A 24 0.48 4.73 -11.02
N GLU A 25 -0.67 4.72 -11.70
CA GLU A 25 -1.03 3.68 -12.68
C GLU A 25 0.03 3.43 -13.76
N THR A 26 0.72 4.48 -14.21
CA THR A 26 1.80 4.35 -15.21
C THR A 26 2.97 3.57 -14.63
N MET A 27 3.39 3.90 -13.41
CA MET A 27 4.48 3.18 -12.75
C MET A 27 4.08 1.75 -12.39
N VAL A 28 2.85 1.52 -11.94
CA VAL A 28 2.32 0.17 -11.65
C VAL A 28 2.34 -0.68 -12.91
N SER A 29 1.85 -0.16 -14.04
CA SER A 29 1.88 -0.88 -15.32
C SER A 29 3.31 -1.18 -15.75
N LEU A 30 4.21 -0.20 -15.65
CA LEU A 30 5.63 -0.38 -15.97
C LEU A 30 6.28 -1.48 -15.13
N LEU A 31 5.97 -1.57 -13.84
CA LEU A 31 6.48 -2.62 -12.96
C LEU A 31 5.96 -4.01 -13.35
N MET A 32 4.68 -4.11 -13.72
CA MET A 32 4.09 -5.37 -14.21
C MET A 32 4.74 -5.84 -15.52
N ASP A 33 4.97 -4.90 -16.44
CA ASP A 33 5.58 -5.19 -17.74
C ASP A 33 7.07 -5.53 -17.62
N SER A 34 7.78 -4.84 -16.71
CA SER A 34 9.23 -5.03 -16.53
C SER A 34 9.58 -6.28 -15.72
N PHE A 35 8.69 -6.71 -14.82
CA PHE A 35 8.94 -7.79 -13.88
C PHE A 35 7.77 -8.78 -13.83
N THR A 36 7.29 -9.23 -14.99
CA THR A 36 6.08 -10.06 -15.12
C THR A 36 6.12 -11.35 -14.28
N GLU A 37 7.29 -11.96 -14.10
CA GLU A 37 7.45 -13.16 -13.26
C GLU A 37 7.28 -12.86 -11.76
N LEU A 38 7.69 -11.67 -11.31
CA LEU A 38 7.58 -11.23 -9.92
C LEU A 38 6.20 -10.61 -9.64
N PHE A 39 5.63 -9.96 -10.64
CA PHE A 39 4.38 -9.23 -10.55
C PHE A 39 3.36 -9.70 -11.59
N PRO A 40 2.84 -10.94 -11.44
CA PRO A 40 1.89 -11.51 -12.40
C PRO A 40 0.53 -10.81 -12.39
N THR A 41 0.23 -10.03 -11.33
CA THR A 41 -1.04 -9.32 -11.17
C THR A 41 -0.83 -7.93 -10.59
N ARG A 42 -1.74 -7.00 -10.87
CA ARG A 42 -1.75 -5.66 -10.27
C ARG A 42 -1.76 -5.73 -8.74
N GLU A 43 -2.50 -6.69 -8.18
CA GLU A 43 -2.57 -6.93 -6.73
C GLU A 43 -1.19 -7.23 -6.13
N SER A 44 -0.36 -8.03 -6.80
CA SER A 44 0.99 -8.35 -6.30
C SER A 44 1.89 -7.10 -6.20
N VAL A 45 1.76 -6.16 -7.15
CA VAL A 45 2.47 -4.87 -7.12
C VAL A 45 1.95 -4.00 -5.97
N LEU A 46 0.62 -3.85 -5.86
CA LEU A 46 0.01 -3.05 -4.80
C LEU A 46 0.38 -3.55 -3.42
N ARG A 47 0.36 -4.86 -3.22
CA ARG A 47 0.76 -5.50 -1.97
C ARG A 47 2.21 -5.22 -1.60
N MET A 48 3.11 -5.17 -2.59
CA MET A 48 4.50 -4.76 -2.36
C MET A 48 4.59 -3.30 -1.95
N ILE A 49 3.89 -2.40 -2.65
CA ILE A 49 3.95 -0.96 -2.39
C ILE A 49 3.36 -0.63 -1.01
N SER A 50 2.13 -1.08 -0.75
CA SER A 50 1.40 -0.82 0.50
C SER A 50 1.98 -1.59 1.68
N GLY A 51 2.73 -2.67 1.41
CA GLY A 51 3.22 -3.58 2.44
C GLY A 51 2.08 -4.34 3.14
N ASN A 52 0.90 -4.37 2.54
CA ASN A 52 -0.31 -4.94 3.12
C ASN A 52 -1.13 -5.69 2.06
N TYR A 53 -2.06 -6.53 2.50
CA TYR A 53 -3.00 -7.20 1.61
C TYR A 53 -4.11 -6.24 1.17
N VAL A 54 -4.59 -6.41 -0.06
CA VAL A 54 -5.70 -5.63 -0.63
C VAL A 54 -7.05 -6.15 -0.09
N SER A 55 -7.13 -7.46 0.17
CA SER A 55 -8.34 -8.12 0.68
C SER A 55 -8.63 -7.79 2.15
N GLU A 56 -9.91 -7.59 2.47
CA GLU A 56 -10.38 -7.42 3.86
C GLU A 56 -10.23 -8.69 4.70
N ASP A 57 -10.32 -9.86 4.07
CA ASP A 57 -10.20 -11.16 4.73
C ASP A 57 -8.79 -11.41 5.32
N ASP A 58 -7.82 -10.59 4.92
CA ASP A 58 -6.40 -10.72 5.27
C ASP A 58 -5.90 -9.66 6.26
N LEU A 59 -6.81 -8.86 6.85
CA LEU A 59 -6.48 -7.76 7.76
C LEU A 59 -5.84 -8.21 9.09
N ASP A 60 -5.86 -9.49 9.43
CA ASP A 60 -5.20 -10.04 10.62
C ASP A 60 -3.76 -10.49 10.35
N LYS A 61 -3.32 -10.51 9.09
CA LYS A 61 -2.01 -11.06 8.69
C LYS A 61 -0.83 -10.10 8.87
N ARG A 62 -1.08 -8.81 9.13
CA ARG A 62 -0.05 -7.75 9.23
C ARG A 62 -0.37 -6.79 10.36
N VAL A 63 0.67 -6.32 11.05
CA VAL A 63 0.54 -5.21 12.00
C VAL A 63 0.13 -3.94 11.22
N LEU A 64 -0.78 -3.15 11.81
CA LEU A 64 -1.36 -1.94 11.19
C LEU A 64 -2.15 -2.16 9.89
N ALA A 65 -2.54 -3.40 9.55
CA ALA A 65 -3.23 -3.69 8.28
C ALA A 65 -4.49 -2.83 8.05
N LYS A 66 -5.30 -2.59 9.09
CA LYS A 66 -6.47 -1.72 8.97
C LYS A 66 -6.08 -0.30 8.58
N LEU A 67 -5.10 0.29 9.29
CA LEU A 67 -4.63 1.66 9.05
C LEU A 67 -4.06 1.82 7.64
N THR A 68 -3.15 0.92 7.25
CA THR A 68 -2.50 1.02 5.93
C THR A 68 -3.47 0.75 4.80
N ARG A 69 -4.44 -0.14 4.96
CA ARG A 69 -5.53 -0.31 3.98
C ARG A 69 -6.40 0.93 3.85
N ASP A 70 -6.85 1.51 4.97
CA ASP A 70 -7.67 2.72 4.95
C ASP A 70 -6.92 3.87 4.24
N LEU A 71 -5.63 4.04 4.52
CA LEU A 71 -4.77 5.01 3.83
C LEU A 71 -4.59 4.70 2.33
N ALA A 72 -4.38 3.42 1.96
CA ALA A 72 -4.25 3.02 0.56
C ALA A 72 -5.52 3.35 -0.24
N ARG A 73 -6.70 3.13 0.36
CA ARG A 73 -7.99 3.53 -0.21
C ARG A 73 -8.12 5.05 -0.32
N ASP A 74 -7.84 5.78 0.76
CA ASP A 74 -7.99 7.24 0.81
C ASP A 74 -7.04 7.95 -0.16
N PHE A 75 -5.84 7.39 -0.36
CA PHE A 75 -4.85 7.86 -1.34
C PHE A 75 -5.05 7.30 -2.75
N ARG A 76 -6.09 6.49 -2.98
CA ARG A 76 -6.45 5.90 -4.28
C ARG A 76 -5.35 5.03 -4.89
N MET A 77 -4.63 4.29 -4.05
CA MET A 77 -3.65 3.28 -4.49
C MET A 77 -4.35 2.00 -4.95
N GLU A 78 -5.51 1.70 -4.35
CA GLU A 78 -6.34 0.54 -4.66
C GLU A 78 -7.68 1.00 -5.27
N PRO A 79 -8.20 0.30 -6.30
CA PRO A 79 -9.55 0.53 -6.80
C PRO A 79 -10.57 0.15 -5.72
N LEU A 80 -11.68 0.91 -5.67
CA LEU A 80 -12.82 0.69 -4.77
C LEU A 80 -13.53 -0.64 -5.06
#